data_AF-A2CHG7-F1
#
_entry.id   AF-A2CHG7-F1
#
_cell.length_a   1.000
_cell.length_b   1.000
_cell.length_c   1.000
_cell.angle_alpha   90.00
_cell.angle_beta   90.00
_cell.angle_gamma   90.00
#
_symmetry.space_group_name_H-M   'P 1'
#
loop_
_entity.id
_entity.type
_entity.pdbx_description
1 polymer ?
#
loop_
_entity_poly.entity_id
_entity_poly.type
_entity_poly.pdbx_seq_one_letter_code
_entity_poly.pdbx_strand_id
1 'polypeptide(L)' 'RAVSDSKSSQTCLDPDASTSVLGIILGGGAGAGLYPLTKKRAKPAVPLGANYRLI' A
#
# COMPACT_ATOMS: atom_id res chain seq x y z
N ARG A 1 -42.67 11.78 -15.49
CA ARG A 1 -41.22 11.77 -15.71
C ARG A 1 -40.61 10.84 -14.68
N ALA A 2 -40.50 9.56 -15.01
CA ALA A 2 -39.77 8.61 -14.19
C ALA A 2 -38.27 8.84 -14.48
N VAL A 3 -37.54 9.39 -13.50
CA VAL A 3 -36.07 9.41 -13.55
C VAL A 3 -35.61 8.13 -12.86
N SER A 4 -34.98 7.30 -13.66
CA SER A 4 -34.33 6.05 -13.28
C SER A 4 -33.03 6.36 -12.54
N ASP A 5 -33.00 6.25 -11.22
CA ASP A 5 -31.73 6.19 -10.49
C ASP A 5 -31.32 4.72 -10.35
N SER A 6 -30.80 4.22 -11.47
CA SER A 6 -30.28 2.88 -11.65
C SER A 6 -28.91 2.80 -10.96
N LYS A 7 -28.76 1.84 -10.05
CA LYS A 7 -27.49 1.42 -9.42
C LYS A 7 -26.80 2.51 -8.61
N SER A 8 -26.99 2.47 -7.29
CA SER A 8 -25.88 2.69 -6.38
C SER A 8 -24.78 1.71 -6.75
N SER A 9 -23.89 2.14 -7.63
CA SER A 9 -22.55 1.59 -7.70
C SER A 9 -21.94 1.96 -6.35
N GLN A 10 -22.17 1.12 -5.34
CA GLN A 10 -21.64 1.31 -4.00
C GLN A 10 -20.14 1.07 -4.14
N THR A 11 -19.43 2.09 -4.61
CA THR A 11 -17.96 2.11 -4.73
C THR A 11 -17.32 2.34 -3.37
N CYS A 12 -18.12 2.49 -2.32
CA CYS A 12 -17.71 2.62 -0.94
C CYS A 12 -18.00 1.30 -0.19
N LEU A 13 -17.05 0.86 0.63
CA LEU A 13 -17.22 -0.30 1.49
C LEU A 13 -18.04 0.13 2.71
N ASP A 14 -19.06 -0.65 3.05
CA ASP A 14 -19.85 -0.48 4.27
C ASP A 14 -19.76 -1.77 5.10
N PRO A 15 -19.06 -1.77 6.24
CA PRO A 15 -18.35 -0.65 6.87
C PRO A 15 -17.03 -0.23 6.17
N ASP A 16 -16.63 1.03 6.37
CA ASP A 16 -15.44 1.65 5.78
C ASP A 16 -14.18 0.78 5.99
N ALA A 17 -13.33 0.72 4.95
CA ALA A 17 -12.11 -0.07 4.94
C ALA A 17 -11.19 0.23 6.12
N SER A 18 -11.18 1.46 6.63
CA SER A 18 -10.38 1.83 7.79
C SER A 18 -10.68 1.00 9.04
N THR A 19 -11.92 0.52 9.17
CA THR A 19 -12.40 -0.27 10.32
C THR A 19 -12.56 -1.75 10.00
N SER A 20 -12.71 -2.10 8.72
CA SER A 20 -13.03 -3.46 8.27
C SER A 20 -11.87 -4.22 7.65
N VAL A 21 -10.77 -3.52 7.31
CA VAL A 21 -9.63 -4.11 6.57
C VAL A 21 -8.32 -3.91 7.33
N LEU A 22 -7.59 -5.00 7.53
CA LEU A 22 -6.23 -4.99 8.06
C LEU A 22 -5.21 -5.02 6.91
N GLY A 23 -4.42 -3.95 6.77
CA GLY A 23 -3.29 -3.91 5.86
C GLY A 23 -2.02 -4.49 6.50
N ILE A 24 -1.45 -5.55 5.91
CA ILE A 24 -0.17 -6.13 6.34
C ILE A 24 0.86 -5.93 5.23
N ILE A 25 1.93 -5.19 5.53
CA ILE A 25 3.04 -4.97 4.60
C ILE A 25 4.19 -5.91 4.95
N LEU A 26 4.49 -6.86 4.06
CA LEU A 26 5.64 -7.74 4.19
C LEU A 26 6.88 -7.04 3.65
N GLY A 27 7.56 -6.29 4.51
CA GLY A 27 8.70 -5.42 4.18
C GLY A 27 9.95 -6.09 3.58
N GLY A 28 9.95 -7.41 3.43
CA GLY A 28 10.92 -8.13 2.59
C GLY A 28 11.96 -8.97 3.34
N GLY A 29 12.62 -9.87 2.60
CA GLY A 29 13.69 -10.75 3.07
C GLY A 29 15.10 -10.15 2.94
N ALA A 30 16.12 -10.98 2.67
CA ALA A 30 17.55 -10.62 2.71
C ALA A 30 18.02 -9.42 1.84
N GLY A 31 17.16 -8.84 1.00
CA GLY A 31 17.48 -7.60 0.28
C GLY A 31 18.52 -7.75 -0.83
N ALA A 32 18.80 -8.97 -1.30
CA ALA A 32 19.85 -9.26 -2.29
C ALA A 32 19.68 -8.47 -3.62
N GLY A 33 18.44 -8.20 -4.04
CA GLY A 33 18.16 -7.45 -5.27
C GLY A 33 18.51 -5.96 -5.24
N LEU A 34 18.80 -5.39 -4.06
CA LEU A 34 19.27 -4.01 -3.90
C LEU A 34 20.64 -3.94 -3.22
N TYR A 35 21.38 -5.04 -3.15
CA TYR A 35 22.77 -5.00 -2.71
C TYR A 35 23.59 -4.13 -3.68
N PRO A 36 24.49 -3.24 -3.22
CA PRO A 36 24.99 -3.04 -1.86
C PRO A 36 24.19 -2.06 -1.00
N LEU A 37 23.11 -1.47 -1.51
CA LEU A 37 22.29 -0.49 -0.78
C LEU A 37 21.59 -1.11 0.44
N THR A 38 21.44 -2.43 0.49
CA THR A 38 20.88 -3.19 1.63
C THR A 38 21.94 -3.76 2.59
N LYS A 39 23.24 -3.47 2.39
CA LYS A 39 24.34 -4.07 3.19
C LYS A 39 24.27 -3.76 4.70
N LYS A 40 23.78 -2.58 5.06
CA LYS A 40 23.62 -2.14 6.46
C LYS A 40 22.17 -1.81 6.83
N ARG A 41 21.21 -2.07 5.94
CA ARG A 41 19.81 -1.67 6.12
C ARG A 41 18.87 -2.63 5.41
N ALA A 42 17.71 -2.88 6.02
CA ALA A 42 16.68 -3.70 5.40
C ALA A 42 16.17 -3.05 4.10
N LYS A 43 15.63 -3.86 3.19
CA LYS A 43 15.04 -3.42 1.92
C LYS A 43 14.04 -2.26 2.03
N PRO A 44 13.12 -2.18 3.01
CA PRO A 44 12.16 -1.07 3.08
C PRO A 44 12.82 0.26 3.42
N ALA A 45 13.90 0.23 4.20
CA ALA A 45 14.62 1.43 4.62
C ALA A 45 15.56 2.00 3.55
N VAL A 46 15.60 1.43 2.34
CA VAL A 46 16.44 1.91 1.25
C VAL A 46 15.92 3.28 0.78
N PRO A 47 16.78 4.31 0.74
CA PRO A 47 16.37 5.64 0.31
C PRO A 47 16.01 5.67 -1.17
N LEU A 48 14.92 6.36 -1.50
CA LEU A 48 14.41 6.58 -2.85
C LEU A 48 14.05 8.06 -3.02
N GLY A 49 14.38 8.67 -4.15
CA GLY A 49 13.92 10.03 -4.49
C GLY A 49 14.29 11.10 -3.45
N ALA A 50 15.55 11.12 -3.00
CA ALA A 50 16.12 12.02 -1.99
C ALA A 50 15.55 11.86 -0.56
N ASN A 51 14.25 12.12 -0.35
CA ASN A 51 13.65 12.25 0.98
C ASN A 51 12.70 11.09 1.36
N TYR A 52 12.58 10.06 0.53
CA TYR A 52 11.66 8.95 0.76
C TYR A 52 12.39 7.63 1.00
N ARG A 53 11.63 6.64 1.48
CA ARG A 53 12.03 5.24 1.65
C ARG A 53 11.01 4.37 0.92
N LEU A 54 11.37 3.12 0.61
CA LEU A 54 10.50 2.23 -0.16
C LEU A 54 9.20 1.88 0.57
N ILE A 55 9.25 1.83 1.90
CA ILE A 55 8.11 1.70 2.81
C ILE A 55 8.34 2.68 3.96
#